data_AF-A0A660CGE3-F1
#
_entry.id   AF-A0A660CGE3-F1
#
_cell.length_a   1.000
_cell.length_b   1.000
_cell.length_c   1.000
_cell.angle_alpha   90.00
_cell.angle_beta   90.00
_cell.angle_gamma   90.00
#
_symmetry.space_group_name_H-M   'P 1'
#
loop_
_entity.id
_entity.type
_entity.pdbx_description
1 polymer ?
#
loop_
_entity_poly.entity_id
_entity_poly.type
_entity_poly.pdbx_seq_one_letter_code
_entity_poly.pdbx_strand_id
1 'polypeptide(L)'
;MSEDAGKAAGGSNFWDKFTFAIKGEKGTATESGWLTGAVSSVGESVNGRFELDPESAESIVKTAEWAVGRLRQQASLARELTSMEPPAKDPGSEGFNSVAVRMFELGADHVDGELKQHRDLADKLRKALDVYQQSDQQAGNDMKKAGGESSDGGYLG
;
A
#
# COMPACT_ATOMS: atom_id res chain seq x y z
N MET A 1 -1.45 2.04 -35.10
CA MET A 1 -1.95 3.10 -34.20
C MET A 1 -2.44 2.43 -32.94
N SER A 2 -1.83 2.82 -31.82
CA SER A 2 -2.01 2.45 -30.41
C SER A 2 -2.32 1.00 -30.03
N GLU A 3 -1.26 0.37 -29.53
CA GLU A 3 -1.30 -0.68 -28.53
C GLU A 3 -2.01 -0.15 -27.27
N ASP A 4 -3.13 -0.77 -26.92
CA ASP A 4 -3.90 -0.45 -25.72
C ASP A 4 -3.16 -1.03 -24.50
N ALA A 5 -2.79 -0.14 -23.59
CA ALA A 5 -1.89 -0.44 -22.50
C ALA A 5 -2.56 -1.35 -21.45
N GLY A 6 -2.14 -2.62 -21.43
CA GLY A 6 -1.84 -3.29 -20.17
C GLY A 6 -3.03 -3.86 -19.40
N LYS A 7 -3.73 -4.81 -20.00
CA LYS A 7 -4.42 -5.86 -19.24
C LYS A 7 -3.36 -6.79 -18.60
N ALA A 8 -3.05 -6.59 -17.32
CA ALA A 8 -2.34 -7.51 -16.42
C ALA A 8 -2.45 -7.00 -14.97
N ALA A 9 -2.71 -7.77 -13.90
CA ALA A 9 -2.91 -9.20 -13.71
C ALA A 9 -3.51 -9.48 -12.31
N GLY A 10 -4.36 -10.52 -12.19
CA GLY A 10 -4.32 -11.46 -11.06
C GLY A 10 -5.03 -11.12 -9.73
N GLY A 11 -6.26 -11.65 -9.57
CA GLY A 11 -6.89 -11.97 -8.28
C GLY A 11 -7.55 -10.80 -7.56
N SER A 12 -8.86 -10.89 -7.30
CA SER A 12 -9.52 -10.00 -6.34
C SER A 12 -8.85 -10.18 -4.97
N ASN A 13 -7.99 -9.25 -4.57
CA ASN A 13 -7.33 -9.30 -3.28
C ASN A 13 -8.34 -8.95 -2.18
N PHE A 14 -8.18 -9.50 -0.98
CA PHE A 14 -9.11 -9.29 0.13
C PHE A 14 -9.38 -7.80 0.42
N TRP A 15 -8.39 -6.95 0.18
CA TRP A 15 -8.46 -5.51 0.41
C TRP A 15 -9.26 -4.73 -0.64
N ASP A 16 -9.60 -5.34 -1.77
CA ASP A 16 -10.35 -4.67 -2.85
C ASP A 16 -11.78 -4.31 -2.44
N LYS A 17 -12.33 -5.00 -1.43
CA LYS A 17 -13.66 -4.74 -0.88
C LYS A 17 -13.71 -3.53 0.08
N PHE A 18 -12.56 -3.01 0.48
CA PHE A 18 -12.46 -1.85 1.38
C PHE A 18 -11.94 -0.65 0.59
N THR A 19 -12.36 0.55 0.94
CA THR A 19 -11.82 1.78 0.34
C THR A 19 -11.08 2.58 1.41
N PHE A 20 -9.90 3.10 1.07
CA PHE A 20 -9.15 3.97 1.98
C PHE A 20 -9.24 5.40 1.46
N ALA A 21 -9.86 6.25 2.25
CA ALA A 21 -10.16 7.62 1.89
C ALA A 21 -9.40 8.58 2.79
N ILE A 22 -8.72 9.56 2.19
CA ILE A 22 -8.00 10.60 2.90
C ILE A 22 -8.80 11.89 2.81
N LYS A 23 -9.31 12.33 3.96
CA LYS A 23 -10.13 13.53 4.11
C LYS A 23 -9.27 14.65 4.67
N GLY A 24 -9.07 15.68 3.86
CA GLY A 24 -8.39 16.92 4.26
C GLY A 24 -9.18 18.15 3.86
N GLU A 25 -8.57 19.31 3.96
CA GLU A 25 -9.18 20.61 3.61
C GLU A 25 -9.64 20.68 2.14
N LYS A 26 -9.04 19.85 1.26
CA LYS A 26 -9.27 19.82 -0.20
C LYS A 26 -10.42 18.92 -0.64
N GLY A 27 -11.02 18.20 0.30
CA GLY A 27 -11.96 17.12 0.01
C GLY A 27 -11.36 15.76 0.30
N THR A 28 -11.90 14.73 -0.36
CA THR A 28 -11.58 13.34 -0.03
C THR A 28 -10.99 12.60 -1.22
N ALA A 29 -9.75 12.17 -1.06
CA ALA A 29 -9.03 11.34 -2.04
C ALA A 29 -9.16 9.86 -1.69
N THR A 30 -9.14 8.98 -2.68
CA THR A 30 -9.09 7.52 -2.50
C THR A 30 -8.04 6.91 -3.42
N GLU A 31 -7.77 5.61 -3.30
CA GLU A 31 -6.90 4.89 -4.23
C GLU A 31 -7.35 4.97 -5.71
N SER A 32 -8.62 5.33 -5.95
CA SER A 32 -9.24 5.43 -7.28
C SER A 32 -9.41 6.87 -7.80
N GLY A 33 -9.06 7.88 -6.99
CA GLY A 33 -9.23 9.29 -7.32
C GLY A 33 -10.06 10.08 -6.31
N TRP A 34 -10.46 11.29 -6.70
CA TRP A 34 -11.21 12.24 -5.86
C TRP A 34 -12.70 11.92 -5.78
N LEU A 35 -13.27 12.02 -4.58
CA LEU A 35 -14.72 11.89 -4.34
C LEU A 35 -15.39 13.28 -4.32
N THR A 36 -16.53 13.40 -5.00
CA THR A 36 -17.29 14.67 -5.14
C THR A 36 -18.53 14.76 -4.24
N GLY A 37 -18.73 13.82 -3.30
CA GLY A 37 -19.89 13.78 -2.39
C GLY A 37 -19.55 14.11 -0.94
N ALA A 38 -20.55 14.51 -0.14
CA ALA A 38 -20.37 14.80 1.29
C ALA A 38 -19.83 13.58 2.05
N VAL A 39 -18.78 13.81 2.84
CA VAL A 39 -18.01 12.76 3.50
C VAL A 39 -18.20 12.91 5.01
N SER A 40 -18.62 11.81 5.62
CA SER A 40 -18.82 11.54 7.06
C SER A 40 -17.57 11.80 7.91
N SER A 41 -17.66 11.58 9.21
CA SER A 41 -16.60 11.85 10.18
C SER A 41 -15.31 11.07 9.90
N VAL A 42 -14.15 11.69 10.16
CA VAL A 42 -12.86 10.97 10.21
C VAL A 42 -12.96 9.86 11.27
N GLY A 43 -12.54 8.64 10.92
CA GLY A 43 -12.59 7.48 11.81
C GLY A 43 -13.88 6.65 11.78
N GLU A 44 -14.89 7.04 10.99
CA GLU A 44 -16.14 6.28 10.84
C GLU A 44 -16.14 5.46 9.54
N SER A 45 -16.35 4.14 9.66
CA SER A 45 -16.53 3.29 8.48
C SER A 45 -17.91 3.56 7.88
N VAL A 46 -17.96 4.31 6.77
CA VAL A 46 -19.21 4.53 6.04
C VAL A 46 -19.21 3.68 4.79
N ASN A 47 -20.10 2.68 4.76
CA ASN A 47 -20.24 1.73 3.65
C ASN A 47 -18.93 0.99 3.26
N GLY A 48 -18.06 0.67 4.23
CA GLY A 48 -16.79 -0.04 3.96
C GLY A 48 -15.62 0.86 3.54
N ARG A 49 -15.77 2.18 3.71
CA ARG A 49 -14.73 3.19 3.50
C ARG A 49 -14.10 3.58 4.84
N PHE A 50 -12.78 3.48 4.94
CA PHE A 50 -12.00 4.01 6.06
C PHE A 50 -11.57 5.43 5.75
N GLU A 51 -11.97 6.38 6.58
CA GLU A 51 -11.61 7.79 6.42
C GLU A 51 -10.49 8.19 7.37
N LEU A 52 -9.39 8.69 6.81
CA LEU A 52 -8.17 9.09 7.50
C LEU A 52 -7.89 10.56 7.21
N ASP A 53 -7.38 11.32 8.17
CA ASP A 53 -6.76 12.60 7.88
C ASP A 53 -5.36 12.39 7.25
N PRO A 54 -4.78 13.40 6.56
CA PRO A 54 -3.51 13.23 5.86
C PRO A 54 -2.34 12.85 6.78
N GLU A 55 -2.26 13.42 7.99
CA GLU A 55 -1.19 13.14 8.94
C GLU A 55 -1.28 11.70 9.46
N SER A 56 -2.48 11.27 9.85
CA SER A 56 -2.72 9.86 10.21
C SER A 56 -2.44 8.92 9.04
N ALA A 57 -2.83 9.28 7.81
CA ALA A 57 -2.57 8.46 6.63
C ALA A 57 -1.05 8.27 6.39
N GLU A 58 -0.24 9.32 6.52
CA GLU A 58 1.22 9.23 6.44
C GLU A 58 1.81 8.32 7.52
N SER A 59 1.36 8.50 8.76
CA SER A 59 1.82 7.68 9.89
C SER A 59 1.46 6.20 9.71
N ILE A 60 0.24 5.92 9.22
CA ILE A 60 -0.24 4.56 8.96
C ILE A 60 0.52 3.93 7.78
N VAL A 61 0.77 4.67 6.70
CA VAL A 61 1.58 4.17 5.56
C VAL A 61 2.98 3.80 6.03
N LYS A 62 3.66 4.68 6.77
CA LYS A 62 5.00 4.40 7.33
C LYS A 62 5.00 3.16 8.22
N THR A 63 3.98 3.01 9.06
CA THR A 63 3.82 1.84 9.93
C THR A 63 3.60 0.56 9.13
N ALA A 64 2.75 0.61 8.10
CA ALA A 64 2.46 -0.52 7.22
C ALA A 64 3.72 -0.95 6.43
N GLU A 65 4.47 -0.01 5.87
CA GLU A 65 5.73 -0.28 5.17
C GLU A 65 6.78 -0.90 6.09
N TRP A 66 6.90 -0.40 7.33
CA TRP A 66 7.79 -0.98 8.32
C TRP A 66 7.39 -2.43 8.67
N ALA A 67 6.09 -2.70 8.83
CA ALA A 67 5.58 -4.04 9.09
C ALA A 67 5.87 -5.00 7.91
N VAL A 68 5.66 -4.56 6.67
CA VAL A 68 6.05 -5.30 5.46
C VAL A 68 7.55 -5.58 5.43
N GLY A 69 8.38 -4.61 5.83
CA GLY A 69 9.82 -4.78 5.96
C GLY A 69 10.20 -5.89 6.94
N ARG A 70 9.53 -5.95 8.10
CA ARG A 70 9.73 -7.02 9.10
C ARG A 70 9.27 -8.39 8.60
N LEU A 71 8.08 -8.46 8.01
CA LEU A 71 7.54 -9.70 7.44
C LEU A 71 8.43 -10.24 6.32
N ARG A 72 9.04 -9.37 5.52
CA ARG A 72 10.00 -9.77 4.48
C ARG A 72 11.24 -10.44 5.07
N GLN A 73 11.75 -9.92 6.18
CA GLN A 73 12.88 -10.55 6.88
C GLN A 73 12.49 -11.92 7.43
N GLN A 74 11.31 -12.02 8.04
CA GLN A 74 10.79 -13.29 8.56
C GLN A 74 10.55 -14.32 7.45
N ALA A 75 9.99 -13.92 6.31
CA ALA A 75 9.80 -14.78 5.14
C ALA A 75 11.14 -15.32 4.61
N SER A 76 12.18 -14.47 4.58
CA SER A 76 13.53 -14.89 4.19
C SER A 76 14.10 -15.94 5.14
N LEU A 77 14.00 -15.72 6.45
CA LEU A 77 14.48 -16.67 7.46
C LEU A 77 13.69 -17.99 7.42
N ALA A 78 12.37 -17.92 7.24
CA ALA A 78 11.53 -19.10 7.14
C ALA A 78 11.89 -19.95 5.91
N ARG A 79 12.20 -19.31 4.77
CA ARG A 79 12.71 -20.00 3.57
C ARG A 79 14.08 -20.64 3.81
N GLU A 80 14.95 -20.01 4.60
CA GLU A 80 16.26 -20.59 4.93
C GLU A 80 16.10 -21.88 5.74
N LEU A 81 15.15 -21.94 6.67
CA LEU A 81 14.87 -23.14 7.46
C LEU A 81 14.43 -24.35 6.62
N THR A 82 13.84 -24.13 5.44
CA THR A 82 13.47 -25.24 4.54
C THR A 82 14.69 -25.89 3.89
N SER A 83 15.86 -25.27 3.98
CA SER A 83 17.13 -25.80 3.46
C SER A 83 17.99 -26.47 4.52
N MET A 84 17.44 -26.73 5.71
CA MET A 84 18.17 -27.37 6.81
C MET A 84 18.62 -28.79 6.44
N GLU A 85 19.91 -29.04 6.61
CA GLU A 85 20.52 -30.36 6.42
C GLU A 85 20.43 -31.21 7.70
N PRO A 86 20.32 -32.54 7.58
CA PRO A 86 20.31 -33.42 8.74
C PRO A 86 21.65 -33.35 9.50
N PRO A 87 21.65 -33.38 10.84
CA PRO A 87 22.87 -33.28 11.65
C PRO A 87 23.82 -34.49 11.51
N ALA A 88 23.31 -35.61 10.99
CA ALA A 88 24.05 -36.83 10.71
C ALA A 88 23.45 -37.58 9.51
N LYS A 89 24.28 -38.30 8.76
CA LYS A 89 23.90 -39.11 7.58
C LYS A 89 23.46 -40.51 7.98
N ASP A 90 22.56 -40.59 8.96
CA ASP A 90 21.92 -41.83 9.36
C ASP A 90 20.42 -41.76 9.05
N PRO A 91 19.76 -42.91 8.80
CA PRO A 91 18.35 -42.93 8.38
C PRO A 91 17.38 -42.28 9.38
N GLY A 92 17.71 -42.27 10.69
CA GLY A 92 16.87 -41.66 11.71
C GLY A 92 16.95 -40.13 11.66
N SER A 93 18.16 -39.61 11.54
CA SER A 93 18.45 -38.18 11.37
C SER A 93 17.88 -37.62 10.06
N GLU A 94 18.05 -38.34 8.94
CA GLU A 94 17.45 -37.97 7.64
C GLU A 94 15.93 -37.97 7.69
N GLY A 95 15.33 -39.00 8.31
CA GLY A 95 13.89 -39.11 8.49
C GLY A 95 13.32 -37.95 9.32
N PHE A 96 13.92 -37.66 10.47
CA PHE A 96 13.50 -36.54 11.32
C PHE A 96 13.64 -35.19 10.59
N ASN A 97 14.77 -34.97 9.91
CA ASN A 97 15.01 -33.74 9.16
C ASN A 97 13.98 -33.55 8.04
N SER A 98 13.61 -34.61 7.33
CA SER A 98 12.61 -34.52 6.25
C SER A 98 11.23 -34.05 6.76
N VAL A 99 10.82 -34.49 7.94
CA VAL A 99 9.57 -34.04 8.58
C VAL A 99 9.69 -32.59 9.03
N ALA A 100 10.83 -32.21 9.61
CA ALA A 100 11.09 -30.84 10.04
C ALA A 100 11.08 -29.86 8.86
N VAL A 101 11.79 -30.18 7.77
CA VAL A 101 11.81 -29.38 6.53
C VAL A 101 10.40 -29.19 5.99
N ARG A 102 9.58 -30.25 5.94
CA ARG A 102 8.19 -30.14 5.47
C ARG A 102 7.32 -29.23 6.34
N MET A 103 7.55 -29.23 7.66
CA MET A 103 6.87 -28.28 8.56
C MET A 103 7.36 -26.84 8.35
N PHE A 104 8.64 -26.65 8.08
CA PHE A 104 9.19 -25.33 7.74
C PHE A 104 8.67 -24.83 6.39
N GLU A 105 8.48 -25.69 5.39
CA GLU A 105 7.86 -25.32 4.12
C GLU A 105 6.44 -24.76 4.32
N LEU A 106 5.62 -25.46 5.10
CA LEU A 106 4.27 -25.00 5.45
C LEU A 106 4.30 -23.65 6.19
N GLY A 107 5.23 -23.49 7.14
CA GLY A 107 5.41 -22.23 7.85
C GLY A 107 5.88 -21.09 6.93
N ALA A 108 6.81 -21.36 6.03
CA ALA A 108 7.32 -20.39 5.06
C ALA A 108 6.22 -19.92 4.11
N ASP A 109 5.40 -20.83 3.61
CA ASP A 109 4.28 -20.48 2.73
C ASP A 109 3.20 -19.66 3.47
N HIS A 110 2.97 -19.94 4.76
CA HIS A 110 2.08 -19.13 5.58
C HIS A 110 2.60 -17.68 5.74
N VAL A 111 3.87 -17.51 6.10
CA VAL A 111 4.50 -16.19 6.27
C VAL A 111 4.55 -15.42 4.94
N ASP A 112 4.78 -16.10 3.81
CA ASP A 112 4.74 -15.48 2.48
C ASP A 112 3.32 -14.99 2.13
N GLY A 113 2.30 -15.76 2.49
CA GLY A 113 0.89 -15.35 2.39
C GLY A 113 0.57 -14.10 3.21
N GLU A 114 1.05 -14.04 4.46
CA GLU A 114 0.89 -12.85 5.31
C GLU A 114 1.63 -11.63 4.75
N LEU A 115 2.87 -11.81 4.27
CA LEU A 115 3.66 -10.76 3.63
C LEU A 115 2.90 -10.18 2.42
N LYS A 116 2.32 -11.04 1.58
CA LYS A 116 1.52 -10.60 0.43
C LYS A 116 0.33 -9.75 0.87
N GLN A 117 -0.44 -10.22 1.85
CA GLN A 117 -1.61 -9.48 2.35
C GLN A 117 -1.24 -8.11 2.93
N HIS A 118 -0.14 -8.02 3.69
CA HIS A 118 0.30 -6.75 4.28
C HIS A 118 0.89 -5.81 3.23
N ARG A 119 1.57 -6.35 2.21
CA ARG A 119 2.06 -5.56 1.09
C ARG A 119 0.91 -4.95 0.29
N ASP A 120 -0.12 -5.74 -0.01
CA ASP A 120 -1.30 -5.25 -0.73
C ASP A 120 -2.01 -4.13 0.05
N LEU A 121 -2.09 -4.25 1.38
CA LEU A 121 -2.62 -3.20 2.25
C LEU A 121 -1.75 -1.92 2.19
N ALA A 122 -0.44 -2.05 2.37
CA ALA A 122 0.49 -0.92 2.32
C ALA A 122 0.45 -0.20 0.97
N ASP A 123 0.40 -0.95 -0.13
CA ASP A 123 0.30 -0.40 -1.49
C ASP A 123 -1.00 0.37 -1.69
N LYS A 124 -2.11 -0.11 -1.13
CA LYS A 124 -3.40 0.56 -1.24
C LYS A 124 -3.45 1.87 -0.45
N LEU A 125 -2.95 1.86 0.78
CA LEU A 125 -2.83 3.06 1.62
C LEU A 125 -1.92 4.11 0.98
N ARG A 126 -0.77 3.67 0.45
CA ARG A 126 0.18 4.53 -0.24
C ARG A 126 -0.42 5.19 -1.48
N LYS A 127 -1.19 4.45 -2.29
CA LYS A 127 -1.88 5.00 -3.47
C LYS A 127 -2.90 6.08 -3.09
N ALA A 128 -3.70 5.86 -2.05
CA ALA A 128 -4.64 6.86 -1.57
C ALA A 128 -3.92 8.15 -1.13
N LEU A 129 -2.79 8.02 -0.43
CA LEU A 129 -1.95 9.14 0.00
C LEU A 129 -1.31 9.89 -1.16
N ASP A 130 -0.80 9.17 -2.15
CA ASP A 130 -0.18 9.74 -3.34
C ASP A 130 -1.20 10.58 -4.15
N VAL A 131 -2.44 10.11 -4.31
CA VAL A 131 -3.53 10.88 -4.94
C VAL A 131 -3.79 12.20 -4.20
N TYR A 132 -3.80 12.16 -2.87
CA TYR A 132 -3.98 13.35 -2.05
C TYR A 132 -2.79 14.33 -2.18
N GLN A 133 -1.55 13.83 -2.12
CA GLN A 133 -0.33 14.63 -2.15
C GLN A 133 0.00 15.21 -3.54
N GLN A 134 -0.16 14.46 -4.63
CA GLN A 134 0.11 14.95 -5.99
C GLN A 134 -0.78 16.14 -6.37
N SER A 135 -2.01 16.18 -5.85
CA SER A 135 -2.92 17.28 -6.09
C SER A 135 -2.51 18.57 -5.36
N ASP A 136 -1.74 18.48 -4.27
CA ASP A 136 -1.13 19.66 -3.64
C ASP A 136 -0.08 20.32 -4.54
N GLN A 137 0.77 19.51 -5.17
CA GLN A 137 1.80 20.01 -6.09
C GLN A 137 1.19 20.59 -7.37
N GLN A 138 0.11 19.98 -7.90
CA GLN A 138 -0.54 20.48 -9.11
C GLN A 138 -1.34 21.77 -8.85
N ALA A 139 -2.09 21.85 -7.75
CA ALA A 139 -2.78 23.09 -7.36
C ALA A 139 -1.81 24.24 -7.03
N GLY A 140 -0.68 23.92 -6.38
CA GLY A 140 0.39 24.90 -6.12
C GLY A 140 1.02 25.44 -7.41
N ASN A 141 1.20 24.59 -8.43
CA ASN A 141 1.73 25.01 -9.73
C ASN A 141 0.72 25.82 -10.55
N ASP A 142 -0.57 25.47 -10.49
CA ASP A 142 -1.63 26.22 -11.19
C ASP A 142 -1.91 27.59 -10.53
N MET A 143 -1.90 27.68 -9.19
CA MET A 143 -1.95 28.98 -8.49
C MET A 143 -0.73 29.84 -8.77
N LYS A 144 0.46 29.24 -8.89
CA LYS A 144 1.71 29.96 -9.19
C LYS A 144 1.76 30.45 -10.64
N LYS A 145 1.09 29.76 -11.58
CA LYS A 145 0.85 30.27 -12.95
C LYS A 145 -0.21 31.37 -12.98
N ALA A 146 -1.31 31.22 -12.25
CA ALA A 146 -2.37 32.23 -12.21
C ALA A 146 -1.96 33.52 -11.45
N GLY A 147 -1.09 33.43 -10.44
CA GLY A 147 -0.55 34.58 -9.70
C GLY A 147 0.65 35.26 -10.38
N GLY A 148 1.15 34.72 -11.49
CA GLY A 148 2.27 35.29 -12.25
C GLY A 148 1.85 36.20 -13.41
N GLU A 149 0.54 36.31 -13.69
CA GLU A 149 0.01 37.05 -14.86
C GLU A 149 -0.80 38.28 -14.42
N SER A 150 -0.28 39.03 -13.46
CA SER A 150 -0.84 40.33 -13.05
C SER A 150 0.28 41.31 -12.71
N SER A 151 1.05 41.70 -13.73
CA SER A 151 1.88 42.92 -13.71
C SER A 151 2.34 43.29 -15.13
N ASP A 152 1.43 43.92 -15.90
CA ASP A 152 1.68 45.00 -16.86
C ASP A 152 0.32 45.30 -17.52
N GLY A 153 -0.29 46.48 -17.59
CA GLY A 153 0.09 47.87 -17.36
C GLY A 153 -0.92 48.69 -18.17
N GLY A 154 -1.57 49.71 -17.59
CA GLY A 154 -2.40 50.63 -18.39
C GLY A 154 -3.60 51.29 -17.72
N TYR A 155 -3.40 51.94 -16.57
CA TYR A 155 -4.24 53.07 -16.18
C TYR A 155 -3.66 54.32 -16.87
N LEU A 156 -4.37 54.91 -17.82
CA LEU A 156 -4.23 56.32 -18.20
C LEU A 156 -5.61 56.88 -18.57
N GLY A 157 -6.26 57.43 -17.54
CA GLY A 157 -7.03 58.67 -17.62
C GLY A 157 -6.28 59.72 -16.82
#